data_AF-A0AAV3QVM5-F1
#
_entry.id   AF-A0AAV3QVM5-F1
#
_cell.length_a   1.000
_cell.length_b   1.000
_cell.length_c   1.000
_cell.angle_alpha   90.00
_cell.angle_beta   90.00
_cell.angle_gamma   90.00
#
_symmetry.space_group_name_H-M   'P 1'
#
loop_
_entity.id
_entity.type
_entity.pdbx_description
1 polymer ?
#
loop_
_entity_poly.entity_id
_entity_poly.type
_entity_poly.pdbx_seq_one_letter_code
_entity_poly.pdbx_strand_id
1 'polypeptide(L)'
;MENSTRLIQPPTDISSSSSNLISINLLRFHNPSFACKNVKLTFRVNSSSHPSQSHRPASTKQSTLVSLLRALPDWADRIKERGVKKKRTLYNHETWVQHRSSLRHVRHLASSLSSRVILSLIPPVIAFTSFSVLIASYNSAVLMHWLPELFPVLRASTLPYQLTAPALALLLVFRTEASYARYEEGRKAWTKVICGANDFAGQVIAGVGNSNDVNLKKALLQYIIAFPIALKCHIINGSNIANDLQNLMEEEDLAVVLGSKHRPRCIIEFISQSLQYLHLDEAKRNLLVSHLTISFLYN
;
A
#
# COMPACT_ATOMS: atom_id res chain seq x y z
N MET A 1 -64.35 9.10 34.79
CA MET A 1 -63.02 9.27 34.16
C MET A 1 -62.06 9.60 35.30
N GLU A 2 -61.72 8.66 36.18
CA GLU A 2 -60.80 7.53 35.95
C GLU A 2 -59.42 8.03 35.47
N ASN A 3 -58.27 7.78 36.10
CA ASN A 3 -57.90 7.40 37.45
C ASN A 3 -56.38 7.71 37.58
N SER A 4 -55.95 8.17 38.76
CA SER A 4 -54.63 8.02 39.40
C SER A 4 -53.31 8.19 38.61
N THR A 5 -52.67 9.31 38.90
CA THR A 5 -51.26 9.49 39.31
C THR A 5 -50.53 8.23 39.81
N ARG A 6 -49.31 7.98 39.31
CA ARG A 6 -48.13 7.57 40.12
C ARG A 6 -46.82 7.62 39.31
N LEU A 7 -45.96 8.57 39.67
CA LEU A 7 -44.52 8.60 39.44
C LEU A 7 -43.85 7.60 40.39
N ILE A 8 -43.07 6.62 39.91
CA ILE A 8 -42.05 5.92 40.70
C ILE A 8 -40.84 5.55 39.81
N GLN A 9 -39.66 5.90 40.31
CA GLN A 9 -38.29 5.72 39.81
C GLN A 9 -37.80 4.24 39.92
N PRO A 10 -36.55 3.90 39.52
CA PRO A 10 -36.16 2.57 39.02
C PRO A 10 -35.85 1.57 40.14
N PRO A 11 -35.66 0.27 39.83
CA PRO A 11 -35.15 -0.67 40.80
C PRO A 11 -33.61 -0.79 40.71
N THR A 12 -32.96 -0.67 41.86
CA THR A 12 -31.61 -1.18 42.15
C THR A 12 -31.71 -2.39 43.08
N ASP A 13 -30.85 -3.37 42.77
CA ASP A 13 -30.27 -4.42 43.62
C ASP A 13 -31.12 -5.62 44.08
N ILE A 14 -30.56 -6.83 43.83
CA ILE A 14 -30.31 -7.90 44.83
C ILE A 14 -29.30 -8.93 44.25
N SER A 15 -28.13 -8.95 44.90
CA SER A 15 -27.25 -10.07 45.31
C SER A 15 -26.77 -11.17 44.33
N SER A 16 -25.44 -11.17 44.14
CA SER A 16 -24.48 -12.28 44.33
C SER A 16 -24.88 -13.73 43.98
N SER A 17 -24.18 -14.29 42.99
CA SER A 17 -23.57 -15.62 43.13
C SER A 17 -22.29 -15.73 42.31
N SER A 18 -21.23 -16.02 43.06
CA SER A 18 -19.94 -16.55 42.65
C SER A 18 -20.04 -17.84 41.84
N SER A 19 -18.93 -18.20 41.18
CA SER A 19 -18.60 -19.49 40.53
C SER A 19 -19.20 -19.67 39.13
N ASN A 20 -18.46 -19.82 38.02
CA ASN A 20 -17.15 -20.44 37.82
C ASN A 20 -16.42 -19.75 36.66
N LEU A 21 -15.21 -19.24 36.92
CA LEU A 21 -14.17 -19.06 35.91
C LEU A 21 -13.84 -20.46 35.38
N ILE A 22 -14.49 -20.88 34.31
CA ILE A 22 -14.02 -22.01 33.52
C ILE A 22 -12.89 -21.45 32.65
N SER A 23 -11.70 -21.43 33.24
CA SER A 23 -10.45 -21.53 32.53
C SER A 23 -10.52 -22.75 31.61
N ILE A 24 -10.94 -22.55 30.36
CA ILE A 24 -10.72 -23.54 29.32
C ILE A 24 -9.22 -23.47 29.06
N ASN A 25 -8.51 -24.43 29.67
CA ASN A 25 -7.14 -24.78 29.34
C ASN A 25 -7.02 -24.89 27.82
N LEU A 26 -6.50 -23.83 27.18
CA LEU A 26 -6.15 -23.83 25.78
C LEU A 26 -5.09 -24.93 25.61
N LEU A 27 -5.51 -25.99 24.94
CA LEU A 27 -4.73 -27.19 24.72
C LEU A 27 -3.38 -26.81 24.10
N ARG A 28 -2.34 -26.99 24.92
CA ARG A 28 -0.91 -27.07 24.59
C ARG A 28 -0.70 -27.54 23.14
N PHE A 29 -0.47 -26.58 22.24
CA PHE A 29 -0.09 -26.87 20.86
C PHE A 29 1.30 -27.51 20.85
N HIS A 30 1.32 -28.82 20.57
CA HIS A 30 2.53 -29.57 20.33
C HIS A 30 3.16 -29.06 19.02
N ASN A 31 4.28 -28.37 19.16
CA ASN A 31 5.10 -27.81 18.09
C ASN A 31 5.69 -28.95 17.22
N PRO A 32 5.36 -29.10 15.92
CA PRO A 32 6.21 -29.86 15.02
C PRO A 32 7.31 -28.93 14.53
N SER A 33 8.52 -29.13 15.06
CA SER A 33 9.73 -28.46 14.60
C SER A 33 10.02 -28.83 13.14
N PHE A 34 9.62 -27.99 12.20
CA PHE A 34 10.14 -28.07 10.84
C PHE A 34 11.49 -27.37 10.79
N ALA A 35 12.54 -28.17 10.95
CA ALA A 35 13.93 -27.76 10.75
C ALA A 35 14.16 -27.46 9.25
N CYS A 36 14.06 -26.19 8.87
CA CYS A 36 14.49 -25.74 7.55
C CYS A 36 15.97 -25.36 7.62
N LYS A 37 16.85 -26.26 7.15
CA LYS A 37 18.29 -26.00 7.01
C LYS A 37 18.50 -24.79 6.09
N ASN A 38 18.91 -23.67 6.67
CA ASN A 38 19.32 -22.48 5.92
C ASN A 38 20.71 -22.71 5.28
N VAL A 39 20.77 -22.82 3.96
CA VAL A 39 22.01 -22.47 3.23
C VAL A 39 22.01 -20.96 3.06
N LYS A 40 22.71 -20.27 3.97
CA LYS A 40 22.92 -18.82 3.91
C LYS A 40 24.12 -18.54 2.98
N LEU A 41 23.87 -18.30 1.69
CA LEU A 41 24.86 -17.61 0.86
C LEU A 41 24.88 -16.13 1.29
N THR A 42 25.84 -15.79 2.14
CA THR A 42 26.12 -14.41 2.53
C THR A 42 27.17 -13.86 1.58
N PHE A 43 26.76 -13.04 0.61
CA PHE A 43 27.69 -12.20 -0.13
C PHE A 43 28.11 -11.05 0.78
N ARG A 44 29.23 -11.22 1.48
CA ARG A 44 29.86 -10.22 2.33
C ARG A 44 30.65 -9.26 1.43
N VAL A 45 30.09 -8.10 1.09
CA VAL A 45 30.90 -7.00 0.57
C VAL A 45 31.54 -6.32 1.79
N ASN A 46 32.76 -6.74 2.12
CA ASN A 46 33.62 -6.04 3.07
C ASN A 46 34.15 -4.77 2.38
N SER A 47 33.60 -3.60 2.72
CA SER A 47 34.30 -2.32 2.57
C SER A 47 34.80 -1.88 3.94
N SER A 48 35.99 -2.37 4.30
CA SER A 48 36.75 -1.88 5.45
C SER A 48 37.39 -0.55 5.08
N SER A 49 36.84 0.58 5.53
CA SER A 49 37.56 1.85 5.56
C SER A 49 37.98 2.16 7.00
N HIS A 50 39.24 1.83 7.30
CA HIS A 50 39.98 2.41 8.42
C HIS A 50 40.03 3.94 8.27
N PRO A 51 39.93 4.74 9.35
CA PRO A 51 40.08 6.18 9.27
C PRO A 51 41.58 6.52 9.34
N SER A 52 42.25 6.61 8.20
CA SER A 52 43.55 7.28 8.11
C SER A 52 43.29 8.77 7.90
N GLN A 53 43.56 9.57 8.93
CA GLN A 53 43.62 11.02 8.83
C GLN A 53 44.73 11.42 7.84
N SER A 54 44.37 12.14 6.77
CA SER A 54 45.32 12.95 6.01
C SER A 54 44.64 14.25 5.59
N HIS A 55 45.08 15.35 6.20
CA HIS A 55 44.71 16.70 5.81
C HIS A 55 45.11 16.99 4.35
N ARG A 56 44.13 17.35 3.50
CA ARG A 56 44.34 18.06 2.22
C ARG A 56 43.22 19.10 2.02
N PRO A 57 43.51 20.41 2.03
CA PRO A 57 42.51 21.43 1.78
C PRO A 57 42.41 21.71 0.27
N ALA A 58 41.77 20.81 -0.47
CA ALA A 58 41.47 21.06 -1.89
C ALA A 58 40.12 20.46 -2.35
N SER A 59 39.45 19.65 -1.52
CA SER A 59 38.22 18.92 -1.86
C SER A 59 36.92 19.67 -1.52
N THR A 60 36.99 20.79 -0.79
CA THR A 60 35.80 21.46 -0.24
C THR A 60 34.91 22.10 -1.31
N LYS A 61 35.49 22.66 -2.39
CA LYS A 61 34.70 23.31 -3.45
C LYS A 61 33.97 22.30 -4.34
N GLN A 62 34.61 21.20 -4.68
CA GLN A 62 33.97 20.11 -5.45
C GLN A 62 32.86 19.43 -4.65
N SER A 63 33.05 19.21 -3.34
CA SER A 63 31.96 18.70 -2.50
C SER A 63 30.77 19.65 -2.43
N THR A 64 31.00 20.96 -2.38
CA THR A 64 29.92 21.96 -2.36
C THR A 64 29.15 21.99 -3.69
N LEU A 65 29.83 22.01 -4.83
CA LEU A 65 29.15 21.99 -6.14
C LEU A 65 28.36 20.71 -6.36
N VAL A 66 28.94 19.56 -6.01
CA VAL A 66 28.25 18.26 -6.12
C VAL A 66 27.03 18.21 -5.19
N SER A 67 27.11 18.78 -3.99
CA SER A 67 25.96 18.86 -3.08
C SER A 67 24.84 19.75 -3.62
N LEU A 68 25.17 20.89 -4.25
CA LEU A 68 24.20 21.79 -4.88
C LEU A 68 23.52 21.14 -6.09
N LEU A 69 24.29 20.41 -6.91
CA LEU A 69 23.74 19.68 -8.06
C LEU A 69 22.83 18.52 -7.66
N ARG A 70 23.10 17.86 -6.53
CA ARG A 70 22.25 16.79 -5.99
C ARG A 70 21.06 17.28 -5.19
N ALA A 71 21.08 18.52 -4.69
CA ALA A 71 20.01 19.06 -3.85
C ALA A 71 18.63 19.02 -4.52
N LEU A 72 18.55 19.31 -5.83
CA LEU A 72 17.29 19.29 -6.59
C LEU A 72 16.76 17.86 -6.82
N PRO A 73 17.55 16.89 -7.33
CA PRO A 73 17.15 15.48 -7.39
C PRO A 73 16.75 14.91 -6.02
N ASP A 74 17.57 15.12 -4.98
CA ASP A 74 17.31 14.59 -3.64
C ASP A 74 16.04 15.17 -3.02
N TRP A 75 15.76 16.46 -3.28
CA TRP A 75 14.50 17.10 -2.89
C TRP A 75 13.28 16.47 -3.58
N ALA A 76 13.37 16.22 -4.89
CA ALA A 76 12.30 15.61 -5.66
C ALA A 76 12.02 14.17 -5.18
N ASP A 77 13.08 13.41 -4.90
CA ASP A 77 12.97 12.04 -4.36
C ASP A 77 12.35 12.04 -2.95
N ARG A 78 12.74 12.97 -2.07
CA ARG A 78 12.10 13.13 -0.76
C ARG A 78 10.61 13.44 -0.86
N ILE A 79 10.19 14.24 -1.84
CA ILE A 79 8.77 14.52 -2.10
C ILE A 79 8.05 13.26 -2.58
N LYS A 80 8.67 12.51 -3.49
CA LYS A 80 8.15 11.24 -4.00
C LYS A 80 7.88 10.27 -2.86
N GLU A 81 8.84 10.11 -1.94
CA GLU A 81 8.72 9.23 -0.78
C GLU A 81 7.64 9.70 0.21
N ARG A 82 7.57 11.00 0.52
CA ARG A 82 6.50 11.56 1.37
C ARG A 82 5.12 11.26 0.81
N GLY A 83 4.96 11.35 -0.51
CA GLY A 83 3.70 11.02 -1.16
C GLY A 83 3.28 9.56 -0.98
N VAL A 84 4.22 8.60 -0.94
CA VAL A 84 3.89 7.15 -0.81
C VAL A 84 3.23 6.89 0.54
N LYS A 85 3.72 7.57 1.58
CA LYS A 85 3.28 7.39 2.96
C LYS A 85 1.92 8.02 3.26
N LYS A 86 1.37 8.85 2.36
CA LYS A 86 0.08 9.53 2.60
C LYS A 86 -1.07 8.54 2.42
N LYS A 87 -1.75 8.20 3.52
CA LYS A 87 -3.00 7.43 3.48
C LYS A 87 -4.03 8.20 2.66
N ARG A 88 -4.58 7.58 1.62
CA ARG A 88 -5.67 8.16 0.82
C ARG A 88 -6.96 8.02 1.62
N THR A 89 -7.60 9.15 1.90
CA THR A 89 -8.90 9.17 2.56
C THR A 89 -9.98 8.72 1.58
N LEU A 90 -10.99 8.01 2.08
CA LEU A 90 -12.16 7.66 1.28
C LEU A 90 -12.92 8.93 0.89
N TYR A 91 -13.64 8.84 -0.23
CA TYR A 91 -14.41 9.95 -0.76
C TYR A 91 -15.70 10.12 0.05
N ASN A 92 -15.81 11.24 0.77
CA ASN A 92 -16.95 11.55 1.63
C ASN A 92 -17.98 12.44 0.89
N HIS A 93 -19.19 12.53 1.43
CA HIS A 93 -20.23 13.41 0.88
C HIS A 93 -19.76 14.87 0.74
N GLU A 94 -19.04 15.39 1.74
CA GLU A 94 -18.45 16.73 1.67
C GLU A 94 -17.48 16.89 0.50
N THR A 95 -16.64 15.88 0.25
CA THR A 95 -15.72 15.88 -0.90
C THR A 95 -16.47 15.83 -2.23
N TRP A 96 -17.67 15.20 -2.26
CA TRP A 96 -18.54 15.20 -3.43
C TRP A 96 -19.15 16.57 -3.72
N VAL A 97 -19.61 17.26 -2.68
CA VAL A 97 -20.10 18.65 -2.81
C VAL A 97 -18.98 19.56 -3.29
N GLN A 98 -17.78 19.43 -2.71
CA GLN A 98 -16.60 20.17 -3.17
C GLN A 98 -16.24 19.85 -4.62
N HIS A 99 -16.40 18.59 -5.05
CA HIS A 99 -16.18 18.21 -6.43
C HIS A 99 -17.20 18.95 -7.32
N ARG A 100 -18.51 18.93 -7.07
CA ARG A 100 -19.51 19.57 -7.97
C ARG A 100 -19.31 21.07 -8.28
N SER A 101 -18.51 21.79 -7.49
CA SER A 101 -18.16 23.19 -7.79
C SER A 101 -17.57 23.39 -9.21
N SER A 102 -17.97 24.45 -9.91
CA SER A 102 -17.43 24.83 -11.23
C SER A 102 -15.94 25.21 -11.17
N LEU A 103 -15.50 25.79 -10.05
CA LEU A 103 -14.10 26.11 -9.75
C LEU A 103 -13.22 24.87 -9.50
N ARG A 104 -13.77 23.66 -9.61
CA ARG A 104 -13.02 22.39 -9.55
C ARG A 104 -11.83 22.41 -10.49
N HIS A 105 -12.00 22.79 -11.75
CA HIS A 105 -10.96 22.68 -12.76
C HIS A 105 -9.76 23.57 -12.44
N VAL A 106 -10.00 24.81 -12.00
CA VAL A 106 -8.93 25.74 -11.60
C VAL A 106 -8.21 25.23 -10.36
N ARG A 107 -8.94 24.75 -9.35
CA ARG A 107 -8.34 24.16 -8.15
C ARG A 107 -7.57 22.88 -8.45
N HIS A 108 -8.04 22.05 -9.37
CA HIS A 108 -7.32 20.86 -9.82
C HIS A 108 -6.10 21.22 -10.65
N LEU A 109 -6.14 22.24 -11.49
CA LEU A 109 -4.96 22.75 -12.19
C LEU A 109 -3.92 23.28 -11.20
N ALA A 110 -4.33 24.14 -10.26
CA ALA A 110 -3.45 24.69 -9.24
C ALA A 110 -2.88 23.61 -8.31
N SER A 111 -3.70 22.66 -7.87
CA SER A 111 -3.23 21.52 -7.05
C SER A 111 -2.44 20.49 -7.87
N SER A 112 -2.67 20.37 -9.18
CA SER A 112 -1.87 19.49 -10.06
C SER A 112 -0.44 19.96 -10.15
N LEU A 113 -0.18 21.28 -10.11
CA LEU A 113 1.19 21.81 -10.02
C LEU A 113 1.92 21.36 -8.72
N SER A 114 1.16 21.03 -7.67
CA SER A 114 1.68 20.43 -6.44
C SER A 114 1.69 18.89 -6.47
N SER A 115 1.27 18.26 -7.57
CA SER A 115 1.26 16.81 -7.72
C SER A 115 2.68 16.26 -7.76
N ARG A 116 2.84 15.08 -7.16
CA ARG A 116 4.09 14.30 -7.21
C ARG A 116 4.64 14.15 -8.61
N VAL A 117 3.76 13.95 -9.61
CA VAL A 117 4.19 13.75 -10.99
C VAL A 117 4.89 15.01 -11.49
N ILE A 118 4.25 16.18 -11.40
CA ILE A 118 4.83 17.44 -11.85
C ILE A 118 6.10 17.78 -11.07
N LEU A 119 6.10 17.59 -9.74
CA LEU A 119 7.28 17.80 -8.90
C LEU A 119 8.45 16.87 -9.28
N SER A 120 8.16 15.64 -9.74
CA SER A 120 9.19 14.72 -10.23
C SER A 120 9.75 15.08 -11.61
N LEU A 121 9.02 15.88 -12.41
CA LEU A 121 9.51 16.39 -13.69
C LEU A 121 10.39 17.64 -13.53
N ILE A 122 10.40 18.29 -12.35
CA ILE A 122 11.17 19.52 -12.15
C ILE A 122 12.68 19.32 -12.43
N PRO A 123 13.37 18.31 -11.88
CA PRO A 123 14.81 18.14 -12.15
C PRO A 123 15.16 17.99 -13.65
N PRO A 124 14.52 17.09 -14.44
CA PRO A 124 14.84 16.99 -15.86
C PRO A 124 14.46 18.26 -16.63
N VAL A 125 13.33 18.89 -16.32
CA VAL A 125 12.91 20.14 -17.00
C VAL A 125 13.93 21.26 -16.75
N ILE A 126 14.35 21.49 -15.50
CA ILE A 126 15.37 22.50 -15.18
C ILE A 126 16.68 22.21 -15.92
N ALA A 127 17.11 20.96 -16.00
CA ALA A 127 18.33 20.59 -16.70
C ALA A 127 18.25 20.92 -18.21
N PHE A 128 17.15 20.55 -18.88
CA PHE A 128 16.95 20.86 -20.30
C PHE A 128 16.78 22.36 -20.55
N THR A 129 16.07 23.09 -19.68
CA THR A 129 15.92 24.55 -19.77
C THR A 129 17.26 25.25 -19.57
N SER A 130 18.04 24.85 -18.56
CA SER A 130 19.39 25.38 -18.32
C SER A 130 20.27 25.17 -19.56
N PHE A 131 20.26 23.97 -20.12
CA PHE A 131 21.04 23.66 -21.33
C PHE A 131 20.58 24.49 -22.53
N SER A 132 19.27 24.66 -22.72
CA SER A 132 18.70 25.49 -23.77
C SER A 132 19.07 26.96 -23.62
N VAL A 133 19.00 27.52 -22.41
CA VAL A 133 19.42 28.90 -22.10
C VAL A 133 20.90 29.09 -22.38
N LEU A 134 21.76 28.12 -22.01
CA LEU A 134 23.19 28.18 -22.32
C LEU A 134 23.44 28.24 -23.82
N ILE A 135 22.83 27.37 -24.62
CA ILE A 135 22.98 27.37 -26.09
C ILE A 135 22.44 28.67 -26.69
N ALA A 136 21.26 29.13 -26.24
CA ALA A 136 20.67 30.38 -26.73
C ALA A 136 21.57 31.58 -26.42
N SER A 137 22.07 31.68 -25.19
CA SER A 137 22.97 32.75 -24.78
C SER A 137 24.30 32.74 -25.55
N TYR A 138 24.88 31.56 -25.80
CA TYR A 138 26.07 31.39 -26.63
C TYR A 138 25.82 31.88 -28.06
N ASN A 139 24.74 31.41 -28.69
CA ASN A 139 24.41 31.81 -30.06
C ASN A 139 24.14 33.33 -30.13
N SER A 140 23.42 33.91 -29.16
CA SER A 140 23.21 35.37 -29.09
C SER A 140 24.51 36.15 -28.93
N ALA A 141 25.46 35.68 -28.11
CA ALA A 141 26.77 36.33 -27.94
C ALA A 141 27.62 36.31 -29.22
N VAL A 142 27.57 35.21 -29.98
CA VAL A 142 28.24 35.09 -31.29
C VAL A 142 27.61 36.07 -32.30
N LEU A 143 26.28 36.16 -32.35
CA LEU A 143 25.58 37.08 -33.26
C LEU A 143 25.82 38.57 -32.93
N MET A 144 26.02 38.91 -31.66
CA MET A 144 26.28 40.28 -31.21
C MET A 144 27.77 40.67 -31.32
N HIS A 145 28.60 39.87 -32.01
CA HIS A 145 30.05 40.06 -32.18
C HIS A 145 30.83 40.22 -30.86
N TRP A 146 30.31 39.71 -29.75
CA TRP A 146 30.99 39.77 -28.45
C TRP A 146 32.11 38.73 -28.33
N LEU A 147 32.05 37.69 -29.16
CA LEU A 147 33.04 36.62 -29.27
C LEU A 147 33.87 36.77 -30.56
N PRO A 148 35.15 36.34 -30.56
CA PRO A 148 35.99 36.32 -31.75
C PRO A 148 35.35 35.49 -32.87
N GLU A 149 35.58 35.89 -34.13
CA GLU A 149 35.01 35.26 -35.34
C GLU A 149 35.39 33.78 -35.55
N LEU A 150 36.28 33.24 -34.70
CA LEU A 150 36.66 31.83 -34.69
C LEU A 150 35.54 30.87 -34.27
N PHE A 151 34.47 31.35 -33.61
CA PHE A 151 33.42 30.51 -33.05
C PHE A 151 32.18 30.40 -33.96
N PRO A 152 31.85 29.21 -34.50
CA PRO A 152 30.67 29.04 -35.36
C PRO A 152 29.36 28.97 -34.56
N VAL A 153 28.26 29.39 -35.22
CA VAL A 153 26.90 29.27 -34.70
C VAL A 153 26.47 27.80 -34.65
N LEU A 154 25.98 27.34 -33.50
CA LEU A 154 25.49 25.98 -33.33
C LEU A 154 24.12 25.82 -34.01
N ARG A 155 24.05 24.96 -35.02
CA ARG A 155 22.81 24.62 -35.73
C ARG A 155 22.52 23.13 -35.59
N ALA A 156 21.29 22.78 -35.25
CA ALA A 156 20.81 21.40 -35.23
C ALA A 156 19.85 21.15 -36.40
N SER A 157 19.95 19.99 -37.04
CA SER A 157 19.01 19.57 -38.09
C SER A 157 17.66 19.18 -37.49
N THR A 158 16.56 19.59 -38.14
CA THR A 158 15.19 19.29 -37.71
C THR A 158 14.72 17.89 -38.13
N LEU A 159 15.40 17.25 -39.08
CA LEU A 159 15.01 15.97 -39.66
C LEU A 159 14.91 14.82 -38.62
N PRO A 160 15.87 14.63 -37.69
CA PRO A 160 15.74 13.59 -36.67
C PRO A 160 14.53 13.81 -35.76
N TYR A 161 14.19 15.07 -35.45
CA TYR A 161 13.04 15.40 -34.62
C TYR A 161 11.72 15.07 -35.33
N GLN A 162 11.61 15.36 -36.62
CA GLN A 162 10.42 15.06 -37.42
C GLN A 162 10.15 13.55 -37.51
N LEU A 163 11.20 12.73 -37.64
CA LEU A 163 11.07 11.27 -37.72
C LEU A 163 10.84 10.62 -36.35
N THR A 164 11.44 11.14 -35.29
CA THR A 164 11.35 10.53 -33.95
C THR A 164 10.10 10.92 -33.18
N ALA A 165 9.55 12.13 -33.38
CA ALA A 165 8.38 12.59 -32.63
C ALA A 165 7.14 11.68 -32.79
N PRO A 166 6.74 11.26 -34.01
CA PRO A 166 5.62 10.33 -34.18
C PRO A 166 5.88 8.95 -33.57
N ALA A 167 7.12 8.44 -33.69
CA ALA A 167 7.50 7.16 -33.11
C ALA A 167 7.42 7.19 -31.57
N LEU A 168 7.92 8.26 -30.93
CA LEU A 168 7.81 8.45 -29.48
C LEU A 168 6.35 8.60 -29.03
N ALA A 169 5.51 9.30 -29.80
CA ALA A 169 4.10 9.44 -29.49
C ALA A 169 3.36 8.10 -29.52
N LEU A 170 3.61 7.28 -30.54
CA LEU A 170 2.99 5.96 -30.68
C LEU A 170 3.47 4.98 -29.60
N LEU A 171 4.78 4.98 -29.29
CA LEU A 171 5.32 4.20 -28.18
C LEU A 171 4.71 4.60 -26.83
N LEU A 172 4.48 5.90 -26.61
CA LEU A 172 3.84 6.40 -25.41
C LEU A 172 2.41 5.88 -25.28
N VAL A 173 1.62 5.91 -26.36
CA VAL A 173 0.23 5.41 -26.37
C VAL A 173 0.19 3.92 -26.02
N PHE A 174 1.02 3.09 -26.66
CA PHE A 174 1.07 1.66 -26.33
C PHE A 174 1.51 1.42 -24.88
N ARG A 175 2.45 2.22 -24.36
CA ARG A 175 2.86 2.14 -22.96
C ARG A 175 1.72 2.49 -22.01
N THR A 176 0.94 3.53 -22.31
CA THR A 176 -0.18 3.95 -21.46
C THR A 176 -1.31 2.93 -21.48
N GLU A 177 -1.63 2.36 -22.65
CA GLU A 177 -2.63 1.29 -22.78
C GLU A 177 -2.24 0.04 -21.97
N ALA A 178 -1.00 -0.44 -22.11
CA ALA A 178 -0.51 -1.58 -21.33
C ALA A 178 -0.49 -1.31 -19.82
N SER A 179 -0.17 -0.07 -19.42
CA SER A 179 -0.19 0.33 -18.01
C SER A 179 -1.62 0.36 -17.46
N TYR A 180 -2.58 0.83 -18.26
CA TYR A 180 -3.99 0.87 -17.90
C TYR A 180 -4.58 -0.54 -17.77
N ALA A 181 -4.25 -1.45 -18.71
CA ALA A 181 -4.69 -2.84 -18.66
C ALA A 181 -4.25 -3.53 -17.34
N ARG A 182 -3.00 -3.35 -16.91
CA ARG A 182 -2.50 -3.87 -15.63
C ARG A 182 -3.19 -3.26 -14.41
N TYR A 183 -3.46 -1.96 -14.44
CA TYR A 183 -4.20 -1.30 -13.37
C TYR A 183 -5.61 -1.87 -13.23
N GLU A 184 -6.29 -2.06 -14.36
CA GLU A 184 -7.65 -2.60 -14.42
C GLU A 184 -7.69 -4.08 -13.99
N GLU A 185 -6.70 -4.88 -14.39
CA GLU A 185 -6.54 -6.27 -13.92
C GLU A 185 -6.37 -6.33 -12.40
N GLY A 186 -5.49 -5.49 -11.83
CA GLY A 186 -5.31 -5.40 -10.38
C GLY A 186 -6.60 -4.99 -9.65
N ARG A 187 -7.36 -4.05 -10.20
CA ARG A 187 -8.67 -3.65 -9.65
C ARG A 187 -9.68 -4.80 -9.68
N LYS A 188 -9.77 -5.53 -10.80
CA LYS A 188 -10.63 -6.71 -10.94
C LYS A 188 -10.26 -7.81 -9.96
N ALA A 189 -8.97 -8.12 -9.80
CA ALA A 189 -8.48 -9.10 -8.84
C ALA A 189 -8.82 -8.71 -7.40
N TRP A 190 -8.61 -7.44 -7.02
CA TRP A 190 -8.96 -6.94 -5.70
C TRP A 190 -10.47 -7.03 -5.42
N THR A 191 -11.31 -6.66 -6.39
CA THR A 191 -12.77 -6.82 -6.28
C THR A 191 -13.16 -8.28 -6.11
N LYS A 192 -12.54 -9.20 -6.87
CA LYS A 192 -12.80 -10.64 -6.77
C LYS A 192 -12.50 -11.18 -5.38
N VAL A 193 -11.41 -10.74 -4.75
CA VAL A 193 -11.06 -11.10 -3.37
C VAL A 193 -12.11 -10.61 -2.37
N ILE A 194 -12.59 -9.36 -2.50
CA ILE A 194 -13.63 -8.81 -1.60
C ILE A 194 -14.95 -9.56 -1.78
N CYS A 195 -15.39 -9.78 -3.02
CA CYS A 195 -16.60 -10.54 -3.32
C CYS A 195 -16.49 -11.96 -2.77
N GLY A 196 -15.38 -12.67 -3.02
CA GLY A 196 -15.16 -14.02 -2.52
C GLY A 196 -15.17 -14.10 -0.99
N ALA A 197 -14.61 -13.11 -0.29
CA ALA A 197 -14.68 -13.02 1.17
C ALA A 197 -16.10 -12.78 1.69
N ASN A 198 -16.86 -11.90 1.04
CA ASN A 198 -18.25 -11.62 1.41
C ASN A 198 -19.16 -12.82 1.15
N ASP A 199 -19.03 -13.47 0.00
CA ASP A 199 -19.81 -14.65 -0.35
C ASP A 199 -19.50 -15.82 0.59
N PHE A 200 -18.23 -16.00 0.93
CA PHE A 200 -17.81 -17.00 1.91
C PHE A 200 -18.34 -16.69 3.32
N ALA A 201 -18.29 -15.43 3.77
CA ALA A 201 -18.91 -15.02 5.02
C ALA A 201 -20.42 -15.30 5.03
N GLY A 202 -21.12 -15.00 3.92
CA GLY A 202 -22.55 -15.29 3.75
C GLY A 202 -22.86 -16.79 3.87
N GLN A 203 -22.05 -17.65 3.23
CA GLN A 203 -22.20 -19.11 3.33
C GLN A 203 -21.95 -19.62 4.75
N VAL A 204 -20.99 -19.07 5.48
CA VAL A 204 -20.75 -19.41 6.90
C VAL A 204 -21.92 -18.95 7.77
N ILE A 205 -22.48 -17.76 7.51
CA ILE A 205 -23.64 -17.25 8.25
C ILE A 205 -24.85 -18.15 8.05
N ALA A 206 -25.13 -18.55 6.80
CA ALA A 206 -26.28 -19.39 6.45
C ALA A 206 -26.09 -20.88 6.81
N GLY A 207 -24.86 -21.39 6.75
CA GLY A 207 -24.54 -22.81 6.95
C GLY A 207 -24.52 -23.26 8.42
N VAL A 208 -24.25 -22.33 9.35
CA VAL A 208 -24.11 -22.61 10.79
C VAL A 208 -25.41 -22.23 11.51
N GLY A 209 -26.27 -23.22 11.72
CA GLY A 209 -27.58 -23.05 12.39
C GLY A 209 -27.60 -23.38 13.89
N ASN A 210 -26.53 -23.95 14.46
CA ASN A 210 -26.52 -24.40 15.86
C ASN A 210 -26.08 -23.30 16.83
N SER A 211 -26.81 -23.17 17.96
CA SER A 211 -26.56 -22.18 19.02
C SER A 211 -25.29 -22.43 19.84
N ASN A 212 -24.73 -23.64 19.81
CA ASN A 212 -23.52 -23.98 20.59
C ASN A 212 -22.23 -23.41 19.99
N ASP A 213 -22.21 -23.08 18.69
CA ASP A 213 -20.99 -22.67 17.97
C ASP A 213 -20.92 -21.16 17.70
N VAL A 214 -21.71 -20.34 18.41
CA VAL A 214 -21.83 -18.89 18.14
C VAL A 214 -20.47 -18.17 18.27
N ASN A 215 -19.65 -18.54 19.26
CA ASN A 215 -18.33 -17.96 19.46
C ASN A 215 -17.35 -18.36 18.34
N LEU A 216 -17.34 -19.63 17.94
CA LEU A 216 -16.47 -20.13 16.86
C LEU A 216 -16.87 -19.53 15.50
N LYS A 217 -18.18 -19.39 15.25
CA LYS A 217 -18.72 -18.70 14.07
C LYS A 217 -18.27 -17.24 14.02
N LYS A 218 -18.31 -16.53 15.16
CA LYS A 218 -17.85 -15.15 15.27
C LYS A 218 -16.35 -15.04 14.97
N ALA A 219 -15.52 -15.90 15.57
CA ALA A 219 -14.08 -15.94 15.32
C ALA A 219 -13.77 -16.23 13.84
N LEU A 220 -14.47 -17.18 13.22
CA LEU A 220 -14.35 -17.49 11.80
C LEU A 220 -14.69 -16.27 10.92
N LEU A 221 -15.77 -15.55 11.20
CA LEU A 221 -16.12 -14.32 10.49
C LEU A 221 -15.06 -13.23 10.66
N GLN A 222 -14.48 -13.09 11.85
CA GLN A 222 -13.39 -12.16 12.10
C GLN A 222 -12.15 -12.51 11.26
N TYR A 223 -11.80 -13.79 11.13
CA TYR A 223 -10.71 -14.23 10.24
C TYR A 223 -10.99 -13.96 8.76
N ILE A 224 -12.24 -14.13 8.31
CA ILE A 224 -12.64 -13.82 6.94
C ILE A 224 -12.45 -12.33 6.63
N ILE A 225 -12.80 -11.45 7.57
CA ILE A 225 -12.59 -9.99 7.45
C ILE A 225 -11.10 -9.64 7.58
N ALA A 226 -10.34 -10.38 8.39
CA ALA A 226 -8.92 -10.17 8.60
C ALA A 226 -8.11 -10.43 7.31
N PHE A 227 -8.53 -11.39 6.49
CA PHE A 227 -7.80 -11.80 5.30
C PHE A 227 -7.60 -10.64 4.29
N PRO A 228 -8.65 -9.92 3.81
CA PRO A 228 -8.45 -8.78 2.92
C PRO A 228 -7.61 -7.66 3.53
N ILE A 229 -7.73 -7.41 4.85
CA ILE A 229 -6.95 -6.40 5.56
C ILE A 229 -5.46 -6.78 5.58
N ALA A 230 -5.16 -8.04 5.87
CA ALA A 230 -3.80 -8.56 5.85
C ALA A 230 -3.21 -8.58 4.44
N LEU A 231 -4.00 -8.93 3.43
CA LEU A 231 -3.59 -8.89 2.02
C LEU A 231 -3.28 -7.45 1.58
N LYS A 232 -4.13 -6.48 1.93
CA LYS A 232 -3.86 -5.05 1.72
C LYS A 232 -2.52 -4.66 2.33
N CYS A 233 -2.27 -5.07 3.58
CA CYS A 233 -1.04 -4.72 4.26
C CYS A 233 0.19 -5.44 3.69
N HIS A 234 0.01 -6.62 3.11
CA HIS A 234 1.06 -7.38 2.44
C HIS A 234 1.48 -6.73 1.11
N ILE A 235 0.53 -6.17 0.36
CA ILE A 235 0.78 -5.50 -0.93
C ILE A 235 1.30 -4.07 -0.75
N ILE A 236 0.79 -3.35 0.26
CA ILE A 236 1.13 -1.93 0.51
C ILE A 236 2.27 -1.83 1.52
N ASN A 237 3.44 -1.40 1.04
CA ASN A 237 4.59 -1.08 1.89
C ASN A 237 4.29 0.04 2.89
N GLY A 238 4.68 -0.15 4.15
CA GLY A 238 4.53 0.85 5.23
C GLY A 238 3.17 0.84 5.93
N SER A 239 2.34 -0.16 5.67
CA SER A 239 1.13 -0.42 6.45
C SER A 239 1.47 -1.15 7.75
N ASN A 240 0.85 -0.73 8.86
CA ASN A 240 1.04 -1.40 10.15
C ASN A 240 -0.12 -2.37 10.36
N ILE A 241 0.10 -3.64 10.01
CA ILE A 241 -0.91 -4.69 10.13
C ILE A 241 -1.35 -4.90 11.59
N ALA A 242 -0.48 -4.68 12.57
CA ALA A 242 -0.83 -4.86 13.98
C ALA A 242 -1.96 -3.90 14.37
N ASN A 243 -1.84 -2.62 14.03
CA ASN A 243 -2.86 -1.62 14.34
C ASN A 243 -4.18 -1.84 13.56
N ASP A 244 -4.08 -2.29 12.31
CA ASP A 244 -5.27 -2.56 11.49
C ASP A 244 -6.04 -3.82 11.95
N LEU A 245 -5.38 -4.74 12.68
CA LEU A 245 -5.94 -6.05 13.05
C LEU A 245 -6.19 -6.23 14.57
N GLN A 246 -5.63 -5.36 15.42
CA GLN A 246 -5.75 -5.42 16.88
C GLN A 246 -7.19 -5.46 17.40
N ASN A 247 -8.14 -4.81 16.72
CA ASN A 247 -9.55 -4.79 17.14
C ASN A 247 -10.37 -5.96 16.58
N LEU A 248 -9.78 -6.79 15.71
CA LEU A 248 -10.50 -7.83 14.98
C LEU A 248 -10.17 -9.24 15.46
N MET A 249 -8.96 -9.47 15.97
CA MET A 249 -8.46 -10.79 16.38
C MET A 249 -7.90 -10.74 17.81
N GLU A 250 -7.82 -11.91 18.46
CA GLU A 250 -7.18 -12.06 19.76
C GLU A 250 -5.67 -11.79 19.66
N GLU A 251 -5.05 -11.30 20.74
CA GLU A 251 -3.64 -10.89 20.74
C GLU A 251 -2.70 -12.07 20.47
N GLU A 252 -3.08 -13.28 20.89
CA GLU A 252 -2.32 -14.52 20.69
C GLU A 252 -2.25 -14.87 19.19
N ASP A 253 -3.39 -14.89 18.51
CA ASP A 253 -3.47 -15.17 17.07
C ASP A 253 -2.76 -14.09 16.26
N LEU A 254 -2.91 -12.82 16.67
CA LEU A 254 -2.23 -11.70 16.03
C LEU A 254 -0.70 -11.86 16.09
N ALA A 255 -0.15 -12.31 17.22
CA ALA A 255 1.28 -12.56 17.36
C ALA A 255 1.78 -13.63 16.37
N VAL A 256 0.99 -14.70 16.16
CA VAL A 256 1.31 -15.76 15.19
C VAL A 256 1.29 -15.21 13.75
N VAL A 257 0.28 -14.42 13.38
CA VAL A 257 0.22 -13.78 12.06
C VAL A 257 1.41 -12.86 11.83
N LEU A 258 1.80 -12.06 12.83
CA LEU A 258 2.94 -11.14 12.76
C LEU A 258 4.27 -11.87 12.61
N GLY A 259 4.43 -13.01 13.28
CA GLY A 259 5.61 -13.88 13.18
C GLY A 259 5.72 -14.63 11.85
N SER A 260 4.62 -14.77 11.11
CA SER A 260 4.61 -15.46 9.82
C SER A 260 5.23 -14.64 8.68
N LYS A 261 5.95 -15.31 7.77
CA LYS A 261 6.48 -14.69 6.54
C LYS A 261 5.37 -14.28 5.57
N HIS A 262 4.32 -15.11 5.47
CA HIS A 262 3.20 -14.93 4.55
C HIS A 262 1.89 -14.74 5.34
N ARG A 263 1.70 -13.53 5.86
CA ARG A 263 0.57 -13.14 6.71
C ARG A 263 -0.83 -13.50 6.17
N PRO A 264 -1.20 -13.17 4.92
CA PRO A 264 -2.52 -13.52 4.39
C PRO A 264 -2.72 -15.05 4.29
N ARG A 265 -1.66 -15.80 3.99
CA ARG A 265 -1.72 -17.27 3.95
C ARG A 265 -1.93 -17.88 5.32
N CYS A 266 -1.25 -17.35 6.34
CA CYS A 266 -1.44 -17.77 7.73
C CYS A 266 -2.91 -17.58 8.18
N ILE A 267 -3.56 -16.49 7.78
CA ILE A 267 -4.99 -16.28 8.07
C ILE A 267 -5.88 -17.29 7.34
N ILE A 268 -5.57 -17.64 6.09
CA ILE A 268 -6.31 -18.70 5.37
C ILE A 268 -6.19 -20.04 6.13
N GLU A 269 -5.03 -20.35 6.68
CA GLU A 269 -4.83 -21.56 7.50
C GLU A 269 -5.69 -21.53 8.77
N PHE A 270 -5.80 -20.38 9.46
CA PHE A 270 -6.72 -20.22 10.59
C PHE A 270 -8.19 -20.37 10.21
N ILE A 271 -8.60 -19.86 9.04
CA ILE A 271 -9.95 -20.06 8.51
C ILE A 271 -10.19 -21.56 8.28
N SER A 272 -9.24 -22.26 7.67
CA SER A 272 -9.34 -23.70 7.39
C SER A 272 -9.43 -24.54 8.67
N GLN A 273 -8.62 -24.23 9.67
CA GLN A 273 -8.67 -24.91 10.98
C GLN A 273 -10.00 -24.63 11.70
N SER A 274 -10.46 -23.37 11.70
CA SER A 274 -11.74 -23.00 12.32
C SER A 274 -12.93 -23.72 11.67
N LEU A 275 -12.90 -23.96 10.36
CA LEU A 275 -13.89 -24.78 9.66
C LEU A 275 -13.88 -26.25 10.09
N GLN A 276 -12.72 -26.80 10.46
CA GLN A 276 -12.62 -28.20 10.92
C GLN A 276 -13.23 -28.40 12.30
N TYR A 277 -13.08 -27.42 13.19
CA TYR A 277 -13.65 -27.45 14.54
C TYR A 277 -15.16 -27.20 14.56
N LEU A 278 -15.72 -26.62 13.49
CA LEU A 278 -17.15 -26.34 13.40
C LEU A 278 -17.94 -27.64 13.19
N HIS A 279 -19.02 -27.83 13.95
CA HIS A 279 -19.90 -28.99 13.81
C HIS A 279 -20.83 -28.83 12.59
N LEU A 280 -20.22 -28.89 11.39
CA LEU A 280 -20.92 -28.91 10.12
C LEU A 280 -21.03 -30.33 9.58
N ASP A 281 -22.15 -30.58 8.90
CA ASP A 281 -22.33 -31.73 8.01
C ASP A 281 -21.16 -31.82 7.01
N GLU A 282 -20.71 -33.05 6.75
CA GLU A 282 -19.49 -33.31 5.97
C GLU A 282 -19.59 -32.79 4.54
N ALA A 283 -20.79 -32.88 3.93
CA ALA A 283 -21.05 -32.32 2.62
C ALA A 283 -20.92 -30.78 2.58
N LYS A 284 -21.47 -30.10 3.59
CA LYS A 284 -21.37 -28.62 3.72
C LYS A 284 -19.94 -28.17 3.97
N ARG A 285 -19.19 -28.92 4.78
CA ARG A 285 -17.78 -28.65 5.08
C ARG A 285 -16.92 -28.77 3.82
N ASN A 286 -17.10 -29.84 3.04
CA ASN A 286 -16.38 -30.04 1.79
C ASN A 286 -16.70 -28.95 0.75
N LEU A 287 -17.95 -28.51 0.68
CA LEU A 287 -18.36 -27.37 -0.15
C LEU A 287 -17.63 -26.09 0.29
N LEU A 288 -17.62 -25.76 1.59
CA LEU A 288 -16.93 -24.56 2.08
C LEU A 288 -15.41 -24.59 1.87
N VAL A 289 -14.76 -25.74 2.08
CA VAL A 289 -13.31 -25.90 1.85
C VAL A 289 -12.96 -25.79 0.35
N SER A 290 -13.78 -26.38 -0.53
CA SER A 290 -13.59 -26.23 -1.98
C SER A 290 -13.78 -24.77 -2.43
N HIS A 291 -14.79 -24.08 -1.91
CA HIS A 291 -15.01 -22.66 -2.19
C HIS A 291 -13.85 -21.79 -1.71
N LEU A 292 -13.32 -22.07 -0.51
CA LEU A 292 -12.14 -21.39 0.03
C LEU A 292 -10.92 -21.60 -0.86
N THR A 293 -10.71 -22.82 -1.34
CA THR A 293 -9.61 -23.16 -2.24
C THR A 293 -9.72 -22.42 -3.56
N ILE A 294 -10.90 -22.41 -4.19
CA ILE A 294 -11.15 -21.77 -5.49
C ILE A 294 -11.06 -20.24 -5.39
N SER A 295 -11.65 -19.67 -4.34
CA SER A 295 -11.76 -18.21 -4.21
C SER A 295 -10.47 -17.54 -3.72
N PHE A 296 -9.68 -18.21 -2.87
CA PHE A 296 -8.51 -17.60 -2.22
C PHE A 296 -7.15 -18.15 -2.64
N LEU A 297 -7.06 -19.39 -3.17
CA LEU A 297 -5.76 -20.00 -3.54
C LEU A 297 -5.52 -20.03 -5.05
N TYR A 298 -6.56 -20.02 -5.87
CA TYR A 298 -6.47 -20.10 -7.35
C TYR A 298 -6.73 -18.75 -8.06
N ASN A 299 -6.81 -17.64 -7.33
CA ASN A 299 -6.78 -16.27 -7.87
C ASN A 299 -5.61 -15.49 -7.31
#